data_AF-A0A942KFM4-F1
#
_entry.id   AF-A0A942KFM4-F1
#
_cell.length_a   1.000
_cell.length_b   1.000
_cell.length_c   1.000
_cell.angle_alpha   90.00
_cell.angle_beta   90.00
_cell.angle_gamma   90.00
#
_symmetry.space_group_name_H-M   'P 1'
#
loop_
_entity.id
_entity.type
_entity.pdbx_description
1 polymer ?
#
loop_
_entity_poly.entity_id
_entity_poly.type
_entity_poly.pdbx_seq_one_letter_code
_entity_poly.pdbx_strand_id
1 'polypeptide(L)'
;MNLLKFELTQKRSSLLWWSLGLSGLQFFMLSFFPLMAENQQMWDLILEYYPKEMLAAFGLANAATLGSIEGYLIFSFIFAQVALAIYASIVGFSMLSVEENENIADFLLTKPISRQLIFKHKTIAAIISFIILSVVTSLSTYLGIVWFAPEVNIPPQVYTLFLSLGDADKKLDTNNLTFFGFH
;
A
#
# COMPACT_ATOMS: atom_id res chain seq x y z
N MET A 1 21.33 13.68 -20.54
CA MET A 1 20.81 12.70 -19.56
C MET A 1 19.53 13.28 -18.97
N ASN A 2 18.40 12.57 -19.05
CA ASN A 2 17.13 13.06 -18.49
C ASN A 2 17.22 13.02 -16.95
N LEU A 3 16.99 14.17 -16.30
CA LEU A 3 17.05 14.31 -14.84
C LEU A 3 16.16 13.28 -14.12
N LEU A 4 14.96 13.04 -14.65
CA LEU A 4 14.03 12.02 -14.16
C LEU A 4 14.64 10.60 -14.13
N LYS A 5 15.38 10.24 -15.18
CA LYS A 5 15.97 8.90 -15.30
C LYS A 5 17.07 8.72 -14.24
N PHE A 6 17.85 9.77 -13.98
CA PHE A 6 18.87 9.76 -12.95
C PHE A 6 18.28 9.54 -11.55
N GLU A 7 17.25 10.32 -11.19
CA GLU A 7 16.51 10.18 -9.92
C GLU A 7 15.96 8.75 -9.72
N LEU A 8 15.32 8.19 -10.76
CA LEU A 8 14.78 6.82 -10.70
C LEU A 8 15.89 5.77 -10.56
N THR A 9 17.02 5.94 -11.26
CA THR A 9 18.15 5.01 -11.14
C THR A 9 18.80 5.04 -9.76
N GLN A 10 18.78 6.18 -9.07
CA GLN A 10 19.28 6.28 -7.69
C GLN A 10 18.34 5.56 -6.71
N LYS A 11 17.03 5.67 -6.92
CA LYS A 11 16.02 5.01 -6.05
C LYS A 11 15.81 3.52 -6.34
N ARG A 12 16.30 2.99 -7.46
CA ARG A 12 16.04 1.61 -7.91
C ARG A 12 16.41 0.54 -6.87
N SER A 13 17.55 0.65 -6.21
CA SER A 13 18.02 -0.38 -5.27
C SER A 13 17.13 -0.42 -4.04
N SER A 14 16.77 0.75 -3.51
CA SER A 14 15.78 0.87 -2.44
C SER A 14 14.43 0.30 -2.89
N LEU A 15 13.96 0.68 -4.07
CA LEU A 15 12.69 0.21 -4.61
C LEU A 15 12.64 -1.31 -4.72
N LEU A 16 13.73 -1.95 -5.15
CA LEU A 16 13.83 -3.40 -5.26
C LEU A 16 13.73 -4.10 -3.90
N TRP A 17 14.44 -3.62 -2.89
CA TRP A 17 14.36 -4.18 -1.54
C TRP A 17 12.97 -4.00 -0.91
N TRP A 18 12.36 -2.83 -1.08
CA TRP A 18 11.00 -2.57 -0.62
C TRP A 18 9.96 -3.43 -1.35
N SER A 19 10.12 -3.60 -2.65
CA SER A 19 9.28 -4.49 -3.47
C SER A 19 9.38 -5.94 -2.97
N LEU A 20 10.59 -6.43 -2.75
CA LEU A 20 10.83 -7.79 -2.27
C LEU A 20 10.27 -7.99 -0.86
N GLY A 21 10.49 -7.03 0.04
CA GLY A 21 9.98 -7.09 1.41
C GLY A 21 8.46 -7.06 1.49
N LEU A 22 7.79 -6.18 0.74
CA LEU A 22 6.33 -6.10 0.69
C LEU A 22 5.71 -7.35 0.08
N SER A 23 6.28 -7.85 -1.02
CA SER A 23 5.81 -9.10 -1.63
C SER A 23 6.00 -10.28 -0.68
N GLY A 24 7.19 -10.40 -0.06
CA GLY A 24 7.48 -11.45 0.91
C GLY A 24 6.54 -11.40 2.12
N LEU A 25 6.30 -10.20 2.67
CA LEU A 25 5.34 -9.98 3.75
C LEU A 25 3.95 -10.47 3.34
N GLN A 26 3.48 -10.13 2.15
CA GLN A 26 2.13 -10.45 1.77
C GLN A 26 1.95 -11.94 1.42
N PHE A 27 2.94 -12.55 0.77
CA PHE A 27 2.95 -14.01 0.60
C PHE A 27 2.98 -14.75 1.94
N PHE A 28 3.80 -14.26 2.87
CA PHE A 28 3.87 -14.82 4.22
C PHE A 28 2.53 -14.73 4.94
N MET A 29 1.88 -13.57 4.92
CA MET A 29 0.54 -13.41 5.51
C MET A 29 -0.47 -14.34 4.85
N LEU A 30 -0.52 -14.41 3.51
CA LEU A 30 -1.46 -15.29 2.81
C LEU A 30 -1.24 -16.78 3.07
N SER A 31 -0.03 -17.20 3.45
CA SER A 31 0.24 -18.59 3.82
C SER A 31 -0.56 -19.07 5.05
N PHE A 32 -1.01 -18.16 5.91
CA PHE A 32 -1.85 -18.48 7.08
C PHE A 32 -3.35 -18.51 6.75
N PHE A 33 -3.77 -18.09 5.55
CA PHE A 33 -5.20 -18.10 5.18
C PHE A 33 -5.87 -19.47 5.36
N PRO A 34 -5.28 -20.61 4.93
CA PRO A 34 -5.90 -21.92 5.09
C PRO A 34 -6.21 -22.28 6.56
N LEU A 35 -5.34 -21.86 7.49
CA LEU A 35 -5.53 -22.08 8.93
C LEU A 35 -6.75 -21.31 9.46
N MET A 36 -6.99 -20.10 8.94
CA MET A 36 -8.14 -19.27 9.30
C MET A 36 -9.43 -19.82 8.70
N ALA A 37 -9.37 -20.27 7.44
CA ALA A 37 -10.50 -20.84 6.71
C ALA A 37 -11.00 -22.16 7.34
N GLU A 38 -10.08 -23.03 7.80
CA GLU A 38 -10.44 -24.31 8.42
C GLU A 38 -11.20 -24.13 9.75
N ASN A 39 -10.84 -23.10 10.52
CA ASN A 39 -11.37 -22.89 11.88
C ASN A 39 -12.24 -21.63 12.01
N GLN A 40 -12.99 -21.29 10.97
CA GLN A 40 -13.77 -20.04 10.87
C GLN A 40 -14.62 -19.77 12.13
N GLN A 41 -15.38 -20.76 12.61
CA GLN A 41 -16.26 -20.60 13.78
C GLN A 41 -15.50 -20.20 15.06
N MET A 42 -14.27 -20.70 15.24
CA MET A 42 -13.44 -20.35 16.39
C MET A 42 -12.98 -18.89 16.29
N TRP A 43 -12.60 -18.44 15.09
CA TRP A 43 -12.15 -17.07 14.85
C TRP A 43 -13.29 -16.06 15.03
N ASP A 44 -14.50 -16.42 14.64
CA ASP A 44 -15.68 -15.56 14.80
C ASP A 44 -15.98 -15.32 16.28
N LEU A 45 -15.96 -16.38 17.09
CA LEU A 45 -16.10 -16.26 18.55
C LEU A 45 -15.02 -15.37 19.15
N ILE A 46 -13.76 -15.50 18.71
CA ILE A 46 -12.66 -14.64 19.19
C ILE A 46 -12.94 -13.18 18.84
N LEU A 47 -13.39 -12.89 17.61
CA LEU A 47 -13.70 -11.53 17.16
C LEU A 47 -14.87 -10.90 17.91
N GLU A 48 -15.86 -11.67 18.36
CA GLU A 48 -16.96 -11.16 19.18
C GLU A 48 -16.50 -10.58 20.53
N TYR A 49 -15.37 -11.04 21.08
CA TYR A 49 -14.81 -10.48 22.31
C TYR A 49 -14.01 -9.18 22.08
N TYR A 50 -13.72 -8.81 20.84
CA TYR A 50 -13.01 -7.57 20.54
C TYR A 50 -13.96 -6.36 20.55
N PRO A 51 -13.53 -5.21 21.10
CA PRO A 51 -14.31 -3.97 21.01
C PRO A 51 -14.60 -3.60 19.55
N LYS A 52 -15.83 -3.14 19.27
CA LYS A 52 -16.26 -2.80 17.91
C LYS A 52 -15.43 -1.68 17.30
N GLU A 53 -14.99 -0.74 18.14
CA GLU A 53 -14.14 0.39 17.75
C GLU A 53 -12.78 -0.10 17.26
N MET A 54 -12.24 -1.15 17.90
CA MET A 54 -10.99 -1.77 17.49
C MET A 54 -11.17 -2.47 16.15
N LEU A 55 -12.20 -3.28 15.99
CA LEU A 55 -12.50 -3.96 14.73
C LEU A 55 -12.70 -2.97 13.57
N ALA A 56 -13.35 -1.83 13.83
CA ALA A 56 -13.50 -0.76 12.84
C ALA A 56 -12.15 -0.14 12.43
N ALA A 57 -11.25 0.10 13.37
CA ALA A 57 -9.92 0.61 13.09
C ALA A 57 -9.08 -0.34 12.21
N PHE A 58 -9.30 -1.65 12.33
CA PHE A 58 -8.66 -2.66 11.48
C PHE A 58 -9.41 -2.96 10.17
N GLY A 59 -10.52 -2.27 9.90
CA GLY A 59 -11.37 -2.51 8.72
C GLY A 59 -12.23 -3.78 8.80
N LEU A 60 -12.24 -4.44 9.96
CA LEU A 60 -12.95 -5.70 10.20
C LEU A 60 -14.37 -5.53 10.74
N ALA A 61 -14.84 -4.31 10.99
CA ALA A 61 -16.18 -4.07 11.51
C ALA A 61 -17.33 -4.63 10.64
N ASN A 62 -17.11 -4.74 9.32
CA ASN A 62 -18.07 -5.30 8.37
C ASN A 62 -17.60 -6.63 7.76
N ALA A 63 -16.39 -7.10 8.09
CA ALA A 63 -15.86 -8.34 7.56
C ALA A 63 -16.53 -9.49 8.32
N ALA A 64 -17.36 -10.25 7.60
CA ALA A 64 -18.24 -11.23 8.22
C ALA A 64 -17.50 -12.27 9.08
N THR A 65 -16.25 -12.62 8.76
CA THR A 65 -15.40 -13.60 9.48
C THR A 65 -13.94 -13.46 8.99
N LEU A 66 -12.92 -13.81 9.79
CA LEU A 66 -11.52 -13.95 9.30
C LEU A 66 -11.31 -15.23 8.47
N GLY A 67 -12.23 -16.18 8.54
CA GLY A 67 -12.21 -17.38 7.70
C GLY A 67 -12.63 -17.12 6.26
N SER A 68 -13.26 -15.97 5.96
CA SER A 68 -13.54 -15.57 4.57
C SER A 68 -12.31 -14.92 3.93
N ILE A 69 -12.14 -15.11 2.62
CA ILE A 69 -11.03 -14.50 1.89
C ILE A 69 -11.09 -12.96 1.95
N GLU A 70 -12.29 -12.39 1.91
CA GLU A 70 -12.49 -10.94 1.96
C GLU A 70 -12.04 -10.36 3.30
N GLY A 71 -12.48 -10.97 4.41
CA GLY A 71 -12.10 -10.53 5.75
C GLY A 71 -10.61 -10.71 6.02
N TYR A 72 -10.05 -11.84 5.57
CA TYR A 72 -8.63 -12.11 5.72
C TYR A 72 -7.76 -11.15 4.89
N LEU A 73 -8.18 -10.80 3.68
CA LEU A 73 -7.46 -9.84 2.84
C LEU A 73 -7.46 -8.44 3.44
N ILE A 74 -8.57 -7.98 4.03
CA ILE A 74 -8.62 -6.70 4.74
C ILE A 74 -7.62 -6.70 5.90
N PHE A 75 -7.62 -7.77 6.69
CA PHE A 75 -6.69 -7.94 7.81
C PHE A 75 -5.23 -7.96 7.35
N SER A 76 -4.87 -8.75 6.34
CA SER A 76 -3.48 -8.86 5.89
C SER A 76 -2.99 -7.57 5.21
N PHE A 77 -3.86 -6.87 4.51
CA PHE A 77 -3.51 -5.66 3.77
C PHE A 77 -3.17 -4.48 4.68
N ILE A 78 -3.65 -4.45 5.94
CA ILE A 78 -3.30 -3.38 6.88
C ILE A 78 -1.78 -3.35 7.15
N PHE A 79 -1.13 -4.51 7.21
CA PHE A 79 0.31 -4.61 7.39
C PHE A 79 1.07 -4.04 6.18
N ALA A 80 0.57 -4.31 4.97
CA ALA A 80 1.12 -3.74 3.75
C ALA A 80 0.92 -2.21 3.70
N GLN A 81 -0.25 -1.70 4.14
CA GLN A 81 -0.52 -0.25 4.21
C GLN A 81 0.43 0.46 5.18
N VAL A 82 0.69 -0.10 6.36
CA VAL A 82 1.65 0.47 7.32
C VAL A 82 3.05 0.50 6.72
N ALA A 83 3.49 -0.58 6.08
CA ALA A 83 4.79 -0.62 5.41
C ALA A 83 4.91 0.40 4.26
N LEU A 84 3.85 0.56 3.45
CA LEU A 84 3.77 1.60 2.41
C LEU A 84 3.80 3.01 2.99
N ALA A 85 3.12 3.25 4.12
CA ALA A 85 3.13 4.54 4.81
C ALA A 85 4.53 4.89 5.35
N ILE A 86 5.26 3.90 5.88
CA ILE A 86 6.66 4.07 6.30
C ILE A 86 7.53 4.43 5.09
N TYR A 87 7.40 3.71 3.97
CA TYR A 87 8.14 4.03 2.75
C TYR A 87 7.85 5.45 2.26
N ALA A 88 6.57 5.83 2.18
CA ALA A 88 6.15 7.16 1.77
C ALA A 88 6.73 8.25 2.67
N SER A 89 6.79 8.01 3.99
CA SER A 89 7.38 8.92 4.97
C SER A 89 8.89 9.10 4.74
N ILE A 90 9.63 7.99 4.55
CA ILE A 90 11.08 8.03 4.27
C ILE A 90 11.36 8.81 2.98
N VAL A 91 10.61 8.53 1.92
CA VAL A 91 10.78 9.22 0.64
C VAL A 91 10.37 10.70 0.77
N GLY A 92 9.31 11.02 1.52
CA GLY A 92 8.88 12.38 1.81
C GLY A 92 9.95 13.20 2.54
N PHE A 93 10.56 12.65 3.60
CA PHE A 93 11.67 13.30 4.29
C PHE A 93 12.88 13.51 3.38
N SER A 94 13.18 12.54 2.52
CA SER A 94 14.27 12.68 1.53
C SER A 94 14.05 13.83 0.54
N MET A 95 12.80 14.28 0.33
CA MET A 95 12.50 15.46 -0.49
C MET A 95 12.73 16.78 0.23
N LEU A 96 12.41 16.84 1.52
CA LEU A 96 12.52 18.04 2.35
C LEU A 96 13.96 18.34 2.78
N SER A 97 14.78 17.30 2.93
CA SER A 97 16.21 17.48 3.19
C SER A 97 16.83 18.21 2.01
N VAL A 98 17.38 19.40 2.27
CA VAL A 98 18.17 20.16 1.29
C VAL A 98 19.31 19.27 0.83
N GLU A 99 19.39 19.02 -0.48
CA GLU A 99 20.44 18.18 -1.06
C GLU A 99 21.79 18.89 -0.95
N GLU A 100 22.51 18.62 0.14
CA GLU A 100 23.95 18.83 0.24
C GLU A 100 24.68 17.58 -0.28
N ASN A 101 24.26 17.06 -1.45
CA ASN A 101 25.01 16.02 -2.13
C ASN A 101 26.09 16.73 -2.94
N GLU A 102 27.34 16.59 -2.50
CA GLU A 102 28.54 17.22 -3.10
C GLU A 102 28.62 17.02 -4.64
N ASN A 103 28.02 15.95 -5.18
CA ASN A 103 27.97 15.68 -6.63
C ASN A 103 26.88 16.43 -7.42
N ILE A 104 25.83 16.95 -6.78
CA ILE A 104 24.76 17.74 -7.44
C ILE A 104 25.15 19.22 -7.47
N ALA A 105 25.93 19.69 -6.49
CA ALA A 105 26.50 21.03 -6.47
C ALA A 105 27.30 21.32 -7.75
N ASP A 106 28.20 20.42 -8.14
CA ASP A 106 29.03 20.58 -9.35
C ASP A 106 28.22 20.53 -10.66
N PHE A 107 27.11 19.80 -10.71
CA PHE A 107 26.20 19.76 -11.86
C PHE A 107 25.28 21.01 -11.94
N LEU A 108 24.81 21.49 -10.79
CA LEU A 108 24.01 22.72 -10.67
C LEU A 108 24.83 23.99 -10.96
N LEU A 109 26.14 23.97 -10.67
CA LEU A 109 27.05 25.08 -10.93
C LEU A 109 27.45 25.20 -12.41
N THR A 110 27.26 24.15 -13.21
CA THR A 110 27.62 24.13 -14.64
C THR A 110 26.43 24.27 -15.59
N LYS A 111 25.18 24.15 -15.12
CA LYS A 111 23.97 24.40 -15.92
C LYS A 111 22.95 25.27 -15.17
N PRO A 112 22.36 26.31 -15.81
CA PRO A 112 21.35 27.14 -15.17
C PRO A 112 20.01 26.40 -15.13
N ILE A 113 19.87 25.46 -14.19
CA ILE A 113 18.64 24.69 -13.98
C ILE A 113 17.88 25.31 -12.81
N SER A 114 16.59 25.61 -12.98
CA SER A 114 15.77 26.19 -11.92
C SER A 114 15.52 25.16 -10.80
N ARG A 115 15.68 25.58 -9.54
CA ARG A 115 15.46 24.74 -8.34
C ARG A 115 14.05 24.12 -8.31
N GLN A 116 13.06 24.82 -8.85
CA GLN A 116 11.68 24.34 -8.97
C GLN A 116 11.56 23.14 -9.93
N LEU A 117 12.36 23.10 -10.99
CA LEU A 117 12.33 21.99 -11.95
C LEU A 117 12.86 20.71 -11.30
N ILE A 118 13.92 20.81 -10.49
CA ILE A 118 14.49 19.68 -9.75
C ILE A 118 13.47 19.10 -8.77
N PHE A 119 12.84 19.98 -7.98
CA PHE A 119 11.78 19.56 -7.04
C PHE A 119 10.62 18.83 -7.74
N LYS A 120 10.16 19.35 -8.90
CA LYS A 120 9.12 18.67 -9.71
C LYS A 120 9.55 17.28 -10.15
N HIS A 121 10.77 17.14 -10.67
CA HIS A 121 11.28 15.84 -11.13
C HIS A 121 11.43 14.83 -9.98
N LYS A 122 11.88 15.28 -8.81
CA LYS A 122 12.01 14.47 -7.60
C LYS A 122 10.65 13.99 -7.09
N THR A 123 9.64 14.87 -7.11
CA THR A 123 8.26 14.53 -6.74
C THR A 123 7.67 13.49 -7.69
N ILE A 124 7.82 13.69 -9.00
CA ILE A 124 7.35 12.74 -10.02
C ILE A 124 8.05 11.38 -9.85
N ALA A 125 9.36 11.36 -9.63
CA ALA A 125 10.11 10.12 -9.43
C ALA A 125 9.62 9.33 -8.19
N ALA A 126 9.25 10.02 -7.11
CA ALA A 126 8.69 9.38 -5.93
C ALA A 126 7.27 8.86 -6.16
N ILE A 127 6.42 9.61 -6.86
CA ILE A 127 5.07 9.14 -7.23
C ILE A 127 5.18 7.88 -8.08
N ILE A 128 6.08 7.86 -9.08
CA ILE A 128 6.35 6.67 -9.90
C ILE A 128 6.79 5.50 -9.02
N SER A 129 7.70 5.73 -8.06
CA SER A 129 8.18 4.69 -7.15
C SER A 129 7.06 4.12 -6.27
N PHE A 130 6.16 4.99 -5.77
CA PHE A 130 5.01 4.57 -4.99
C PHE A 130 4.02 3.74 -5.83
N ILE A 131 3.71 4.18 -7.05
CA ILE A 131 2.86 3.43 -7.99
C ILE A 131 3.44 2.04 -8.27
N ILE A 132 4.76 1.94 -8.48
CA ILE A 132 5.43 0.65 -8.70
C ILE A 132 5.23 -0.26 -7.48
N LEU A 133 5.46 0.23 -6.25
CA LEU A 133 5.26 -0.59 -5.04
C LEU A 133 3.81 -1.03 -4.87
N SER A 134 2.85 -0.15 -5.14
CA SER A 134 1.43 -0.49 -5.10
C SER A 134 1.08 -1.59 -6.10
N VAL A 135 1.58 -1.51 -7.34
CA VAL A 135 1.37 -2.53 -8.38
C VAL A 135 2.03 -3.86 -7.98
N VAL A 136 3.28 -3.83 -7.50
CA VAL A 136 4.00 -5.03 -7.08
C VAL A 136 3.28 -5.72 -5.92
N THR A 137 2.84 -4.96 -4.91
CA THR A 137 2.12 -5.50 -3.75
C THR A 137 0.78 -6.10 -4.17
N SER A 138 0.08 -5.46 -5.10
CA SER A 138 -1.18 -5.96 -5.66
C SER A 138 -0.98 -7.27 -6.42
N LEU A 139 0.03 -7.33 -7.28
CA LEU A 139 0.39 -8.55 -8.02
C LEU A 139 0.80 -9.69 -7.08
N SER A 140 1.58 -9.37 -6.05
CA SER A 140 1.97 -10.33 -5.02
C SER A 140 0.75 -10.90 -4.28
N THR A 141 -0.21 -10.05 -3.94
CA THR A 141 -1.46 -10.46 -3.28
C THR A 141 -2.25 -11.40 -4.20
N TYR A 142 -2.40 -11.05 -5.47
CA TYR A 142 -3.07 -11.89 -6.46
C TYR A 142 -2.42 -13.27 -6.59
N LEU A 143 -1.09 -13.32 -6.75
CA LEU A 143 -0.35 -14.57 -6.84
C LEU A 143 -0.49 -15.42 -5.56
N GLY A 144 -0.48 -14.77 -4.39
CA GLY A 144 -0.71 -15.45 -3.11
C GLY A 144 -2.12 -16.04 -3.00
N ILE A 145 -3.16 -15.34 -3.45
CA ILE A 145 -4.55 -15.86 -3.46
C ILE A 145 -4.63 -17.09 -4.38
N VAL A 146 -4.10 -17.01 -5.59
CA VAL A 146 -4.11 -18.12 -6.55
C VAL A 146 -3.40 -19.36 -5.97
N TRP A 147 -2.35 -19.16 -5.18
CA TRP A 147 -1.58 -20.24 -4.58
C TRP A 147 -2.23 -20.85 -3.33
N PHE A 148 -2.70 -20.02 -2.40
CA PHE A 148 -3.17 -20.46 -1.07
C PHE A 148 -4.69 -20.59 -0.96
N ALA A 149 -5.46 -20.03 -1.88
CA ALA A 149 -6.92 -20.06 -1.90
C ALA A 149 -7.48 -20.45 -3.28
N PRO A 150 -7.05 -21.59 -3.89
CA PRO A 150 -7.43 -21.95 -5.26
C PRO A 150 -8.93 -22.23 -5.44
N GLU A 151 -9.65 -22.58 -4.37
CA GLU A 151 -11.08 -22.95 -4.42
C GLU A 151 -12.02 -21.76 -4.18
N VAL A 152 -11.50 -20.56 -3.87
CA VAL A 152 -12.32 -19.40 -3.52
C VAL A 152 -12.61 -18.54 -4.75
N ASN A 153 -13.90 -18.33 -5.02
CA ASN A 153 -14.34 -17.46 -6.11
C ASN A 153 -13.99 -16.00 -5.78
N ILE A 154 -12.97 -15.45 -6.43
CA ILE A 154 -12.45 -14.11 -6.13
C ILE A 154 -13.53 -13.06 -6.49
N PRO A 155 -14.05 -12.30 -5.51
CA PRO A 155 -15.06 -11.28 -5.79
C PRO A 155 -14.50 -10.21 -6.72
N PRO A 156 -15.29 -9.70 -7.68
CA PRO A 156 -14.83 -8.67 -8.61
C PRO A 156 -14.29 -7.39 -7.95
N GLN A 157 -14.73 -7.14 -6.71
CA GLN A 157 -14.42 -5.96 -5.90
C GLN A 157 -12.99 -5.99 -5.35
N VAL A 158 -12.41 -7.19 -5.16
CA VAL A 158 -10.99 -7.34 -4.84
C VAL A 158 -10.15 -6.78 -5.99
N TYR A 159 -10.56 -6.97 -7.25
CA TYR A 159 -9.89 -6.37 -8.41
C TYR A 159 -10.02 -4.85 -8.48
N THR A 160 -11.11 -4.25 -7.98
CA THR A 160 -11.32 -2.79 -8.03
C THR A 160 -10.66 -2.05 -6.87
N LEU A 161 -10.47 -2.70 -5.71
CA LEU A 161 -9.71 -2.13 -4.59
C LEU A 161 -8.28 -1.72 -5.03
N PHE A 162 -7.68 -2.49 -5.95
CA PHE A 162 -6.35 -2.24 -6.52
C PHE A 162 -6.27 -1.09 -7.55
N LEU A 163 -7.40 -0.70 -8.16
CA LEU A 163 -7.48 0.46 -9.07
C LEU A 163 -7.99 1.72 -8.36
N SER A 164 -8.74 1.57 -7.26
CA SER A 164 -9.40 2.69 -6.56
C SER A 164 -8.49 3.55 -5.69
N LEU A 165 -7.18 3.25 -5.59
CA LEU A 165 -6.21 4.19 -5.00
C LEU A 165 -6.10 5.52 -5.77
N GLY A 166 -6.77 5.66 -6.92
CA GLY A 166 -7.01 6.93 -7.62
C GLY A 166 -8.41 7.53 -7.45
N ASP A 167 -9.36 6.84 -6.81
CA ASP A 167 -10.77 7.26 -6.65
C ASP A 167 -11.12 7.68 -5.21
N ALA A 168 -10.13 8.15 -4.45
CA ALA A 168 -10.37 8.78 -3.15
C ALA A 168 -11.20 10.09 -3.23
N ASP A 169 -11.59 10.54 -4.43
CA ASP A 169 -12.28 11.81 -4.66
C ASP A 169 -13.69 11.67 -5.28
N LYS A 170 -14.24 10.44 -5.42
CA LYS A 170 -15.54 10.23 -6.10
C LYS A 170 -16.62 9.49 -5.33
N LYS A 171 -16.45 9.33 -4.02
CA LYS A 171 -17.52 8.83 -3.15
C LYS A 171 -17.90 9.78 -2.01
N LEU A 172 -17.68 11.07 -2.22
CA LEU A 172 -18.37 12.13 -1.51
C LEU A 172 -19.55 12.60 -2.38
N ASP A 173 -20.75 12.33 -1.88
CA ASP A 173 -22.09 12.67 -2.41
C ASP A 173 -22.58 11.89 -3.65
N THR A 174 -23.63 11.06 -3.54
CA THR A 174 -24.98 11.45 -3.07
C THR A 174 -25.76 10.24 -2.56
N ASN A 175 -26.55 10.44 -1.50
CA ASN A 175 -27.55 9.52 -0.89
C ASN A 175 -27.11 8.56 0.22
N ASN A 176 -26.38 9.06 1.23
CA ASN A 176 -26.71 8.82 2.65
C ASN A 176 -25.77 9.62 3.56
N LEU A 177 -26.18 10.85 3.85
CA LEU A 177 -25.66 11.63 4.98
C LEU A 177 -26.15 10.99 6.28
N THR A 178 -25.37 10.09 6.85
CA THR A 178 -25.27 9.81 8.30
C THR A 178 -24.22 8.70 8.45
N PHE A 179 -23.01 9.05 8.91
CA PHE A 179 -22.10 8.21 9.73
C PHE A 179 -20.69 8.83 9.78
N PHE A 180 -20.62 10.14 10.01
CA PHE A 180 -19.53 10.73 10.78
C PHE A 180 -20.18 11.35 12.01
N GLY A 181 -20.39 10.53 13.03
CA GLY A 181 -20.76 10.96 14.36
C GLY A 181 -19.69 10.47 15.31
N PHE A 182 -18.78 11.37 15.68
CA PHE A 182 -18.10 11.25 16.97
C PHE A 182 -19.18 11.25 18.05
N HIS A 183 -19.40 10.10 18.68
CA HIS A 183 -19.66 9.97 20.10
C HIS A 183 -19.45 8.53 20.56
#